data_AF-A0A7V9TEA5-F1
#
_entry.id   AF-A0A7V9TEA5-F1
#
_cell.length_a   1.000
_cell.length_b   1.000
_cell.length_c   1.000
_cell.angle_alpha   90.00
_cell.angle_beta   90.00
_cell.angle_gamma   90.00
#
_symmetry.space_group_name_H-M   'P 1'
#
loop_
_entity.id
_entity.type
_entity.pdbx_description
1 polymer ?
#
loop_
_entity_poly.entity_id
_entity_poly.type
_entity_poly.pdbx_seq_one_letter_code
_entity_poly.pdbx_strand_id
1 'polypeptide(L)'
;MPKGNWRSLSLLGGAISAAFVFLIISLIGLRHLSWSGLAWCGAFLLFTVAAGRFTVSVTSADGISQSHKSVADAFVFLAAMLYGSAPATVLAAINGFCSSRQTKNHRITAFSTSAAIVSITIAVFFYEVLTGFLIPAGSGKAASEAPLSMLLIPLCLLALIQYFFSTIASAAFVTFERGESRLTLSSESLVWTSMTQLAAAASAALFYSSWHGKGIAPVLVGLLIIALVYLLYRFNEQRIEEVRRSESEKLRHIQEMADLHMNTIESLAIAIDAKDQTTHGHVRRTQIYAMELGRILGVSESELLALRAGALLHDVGKLAVPEYILNKPGRLTAAEFDKMKIHTLVGGDIVRRVNFPYPVEDIVRFHHEKWDGSGYPKGLKATQIPLVARILSVVDFYDATRCDRP
;
A
#
# COMPACT_ATOMS: atom_id res chain seq x y z
N MET A 1 10.48 4.67 15.12
CA MET A 1 11.19 5.40 14.05
C MET A 1 12.17 4.43 13.40
N PRO A 2 12.00 4.03 12.13
CA PRO A 2 12.98 3.15 11.52
C PRO A 2 14.31 3.91 11.38
N LYS A 3 15.42 3.26 11.76
CA LYS A 3 16.78 3.77 11.54
C LYS A 3 16.91 4.09 10.05
N GLY A 4 17.30 5.32 9.72
CA GLY A 4 17.35 5.78 8.33
C GLY A 4 18.18 4.83 7.46
N ASN A 5 17.63 4.44 6.30
CA ASN A 5 18.36 3.61 5.35
C ASN A 5 19.58 4.39 4.85
N TRP A 6 20.78 3.81 4.93
CA TRP A 6 22.00 4.45 4.46
C TRP A 6 21.91 4.84 2.98
N ARG A 7 21.13 4.10 2.17
CA ARG A 7 20.86 4.42 0.76
C ARG A 7 20.03 5.67 0.57
N SER A 8 19.02 5.91 1.41
CA SER A 8 18.22 7.15 1.32
C SER A 8 19.03 8.35 1.81
N LEU A 9 19.86 8.17 2.83
CA LEU A 9 20.77 9.19 3.35
C LEU A 9 21.86 9.57 2.34
N SER A 10 22.46 8.59 1.65
CA SER A 10 23.47 8.87 0.62
C SER A 10 22.88 9.59 -0.59
N LEU A 11 21.70 9.17 -1.05
CA LEU A 11 20.96 9.86 -2.11
C LEU A 11 20.55 11.28 -1.73
N LEU A 12 20.08 11.48 -0.50
CA LEU A 12 19.77 12.80 0.03
C LEU A 12 21.01 13.70 0.03
N GLY A 13 22.13 13.22 0.57
CA GLY A 13 23.39 13.97 0.62
C GLY A 13 23.93 14.33 -0.77
N GLY A 14 23.88 13.38 -1.72
CA GLY A 14 24.28 13.60 -3.10
C GLY A 14 23.39 14.62 -3.82
N ALA A 15 22.06 14.49 -3.70
CA ALA A 15 21.11 15.41 -4.31
C ALA A 15 21.26 16.83 -3.75
N ILE A 16 21.41 16.98 -2.42
CA ILE A 16 21.61 18.30 -1.78
C ILE A 16 22.91 18.94 -2.26
N SER A 17 24.00 18.18 -2.30
CA SER A 17 25.31 18.70 -2.75
C SER A 17 25.26 19.21 -4.19
N ALA A 18 24.69 18.41 -5.10
CA ALA A 18 24.53 18.80 -6.51
C ALA A 18 23.60 20.01 -6.67
N ALA A 19 22.46 20.00 -5.97
CA ALA A 19 21.51 21.11 -6.01
C ALA A 19 22.12 22.42 -5.48
N PHE A 20 22.92 22.35 -4.42
CA PHE A 20 23.59 23.51 -3.86
C PHE A 20 24.57 24.15 -4.84
N VAL A 21 25.37 23.33 -5.54
CA VAL A 21 26.29 23.82 -6.58
C VAL A 21 25.53 24.49 -7.72
N PHE A 22 24.50 23.83 -8.26
CA PHE A 22 23.69 24.41 -9.34
C PHE A 22 22.96 25.69 -8.94
N LEU A 23 22.47 25.76 -7.69
CA LEU A 23 21.82 26.95 -7.18
C LEU A 23 22.80 28.12 -7.05
N ILE A 24 24.03 27.89 -6.57
CA ILE A 24 25.07 28.93 -6.50
C ILE A 24 25.42 29.44 -7.90
N ILE A 25 25.67 28.54 -8.85
CA ILE A 25 25.98 28.90 -10.24
C ILE A 25 24.84 29.75 -10.83
N SER A 26 23.59 29.34 -10.59
CA SER A 26 22.41 30.06 -11.08
C SER A 26 22.26 31.44 -10.44
N LEU A 27 22.51 31.58 -9.14
CA LEU A 27 22.48 32.87 -8.44
C LEU A 27 23.57 33.84 -8.94
N ILE A 28 24.74 33.33 -9.32
CA ILE A 28 25.78 34.13 -9.97
C ILE A 28 25.31 34.53 -11.38
N GLY A 29 24.72 33.59 -12.12
CA GLY A 29 24.15 33.80 -13.46
C GLY A 29 23.08 34.90 -13.50
N LEU A 30 22.28 35.04 -12.45
CA LEU A 30 21.27 36.10 -12.34
C LEU A 30 21.85 37.53 -12.45
N ARG A 31 23.14 37.73 -12.12
CA ARG A 31 23.80 39.04 -12.21
C ARG A 31 23.97 39.52 -13.65
N HIS A 32 23.89 38.61 -14.62
CA HIS A 32 23.99 38.95 -16.04
C HIS A 32 22.64 39.37 -16.66
N LEU A 33 21.53 39.29 -15.92
CA LEU A 33 20.25 39.79 -16.38
C LEU A 33 20.15 41.32 -16.24
N SER A 34 19.44 41.94 -17.19
CA SER A 34 19.02 43.34 -17.09
C SER A 34 18.04 43.56 -15.93
N TRP A 35 17.91 44.81 -15.48
CA TRP A 35 16.93 45.20 -14.45
C TRP A 35 15.49 44.79 -14.82
N SER A 36 15.12 44.89 -16.10
CA SER A 36 13.81 44.44 -16.58
C SER A 36 13.68 42.90 -16.52
N GLY A 37 14.73 42.16 -16.85
CA GLY A 37 14.76 40.70 -16.70
C GLY A 37 14.63 40.25 -15.25
N LEU A 38 15.30 40.93 -14.31
CA LEU A 38 15.19 40.67 -12.88
C LEU A 38 13.77 40.94 -12.35
N ALA A 39 13.12 42.02 -12.79
CA ALA A 39 11.74 42.34 -12.41
C ALA A 39 10.75 41.24 -12.86
N TRP A 40 10.89 40.75 -14.09
CA TRP A 40 10.06 39.65 -14.60
C TRP A 40 10.35 38.31 -13.94
N CYS A 41 11.61 38.01 -13.61
CA CYS A 41 11.94 36.86 -12.77
C CYS A 41 11.23 36.93 -11.41
N GLY A 42 11.18 38.12 -10.79
CA GLY A 42 10.42 38.35 -9.57
C GLY A 42 8.91 38.12 -9.74
N ALA A 43 8.33 38.55 -10.86
CA ALA A 43 6.92 38.31 -11.17
C ALA A 43 6.62 36.80 -11.36
N PHE A 44 7.46 36.08 -12.11
CA PHE A 44 7.31 34.63 -12.28
C PHE A 44 7.51 33.87 -10.97
N LEU A 45 8.38 34.35 -10.08
CA LEU A 45 8.52 33.81 -8.74
C LEU A 45 7.24 33.96 -7.93
N LEU A 46 6.59 35.13 -7.96
CA LEU A 46 5.30 35.34 -7.29
C LEU A 46 4.22 34.41 -7.84
N PHE A 47 4.14 34.25 -9.17
CA PHE A 47 3.21 33.30 -9.78
C PHE A 47 3.53 31.85 -9.41
N THR A 48 4.80 31.48 -9.35
CA THR A 48 5.25 30.14 -8.94
C THR A 48 4.88 29.85 -7.48
N VAL A 49 5.03 30.83 -6.58
CA VAL A 49 4.62 30.69 -5.18
C VAL A 49 3.10 30.59 -5.05
N ALA A 50 2.35 31.40 -5.81
CA ALA A 50 0.90 31.36 -5.81
C ALA A 50 0.37 30.02 -6.35
N ALA A 51 0.90 29.56 -7.50
CA ALA A 51 0.57 28.29 -8.12
C ALA A 51 1.05 27.09 -7.29
N GLY A 52 2.19 27.22 -6.60
CA GLY A 52 2.75 26.20 -5.72
C GLY A 52 1.93 25.92 -4.46
N ARG A 53 0.88 26.71 -4.18
CA ARG A 53 -0.15 26.35 -3.18
C ARG A 53 -1.12 25.29 -3.69
N PHE A 54 -1.31 25.22 -5.00
CA PHE A 54 -2.15 24.25 -5.69
C PHE A 54 -1.30 23.05 -6.08
N THR A 55 -0.93 22.27 -5.07
CA THR A 55 -0.22 21.01 -5.27
C THR A 55 -1.19 19.86 -5.23
N VAL A 56 -0.81 18.77 -5.88
CA VAL A 56 -1.56 17.54 -5.82
C VAL A 56 -0.69 16.43 -5.29
N SER A 57 -1.19 15.72 -4.29
CA SER A 57 -0.56 14.52 -3.76
C SER A 57 -0.69 13.41 -4.79
N VAL A 58 0.43 12.87 -5.22
CA VAL A 58 0.49 11.66 -6.03
C VAL A 58 0.71 10.51 -5.08
N THR A 59 -0.30 9.66 -4.89
CA THR A 59 -0.10 8.42 -4.14
C THR A 59 0.71 7.44 -4.97
N SER A 60 1.77 6.92 -4.35
CA SER A 60 2.57 5.82 -4.89
C SER A 60 1.78 4.49 -4.90
N ALA A 61 2.32 3.46 -5.57
CA ALA A 61 1.70 2.15 -5.78
C ALA A 61 1.15 1.46 -4.51
N ASP A 62 1.72 1.82 -3.37
CA ASP A 62 1.43 1.33 -2.03
C ASP A 62 0.36 2.13 -1.27
N GLY A 63 -0.13 3.24 -1.83
CA GLY A 63 -1.16 4.08 -1.21
C GLY A 63 -0.72 4.90 0.01
N ILE A 64 0.53 4.77 0.48
CA ILE A 64 1.01 5.42 1.72
C ILE A 64 1.92 6.61 1.42
N SER A 65 2.80 6.51 0.43
CA SER A 65 3.71 7.63 0.12
C SER A 65 3.10 8.61 -0.87
N GLN A 66 3.10 9.88 -0.49
CA GLN A 66 2.60 10.99 -1.28
C GLN A 66 3.79 11.84 -1.75
N SER A 67 3.92 12.00 -3.08
CA SER A 67 4.78 13.04 -3.64
C SER A 67 3.89 14.19 -4.11
N HIS A 68 4.18 15.42 -3.72
CA HIS A 68 3.38 16.56 -4.15
C HIS A 68 3.94 17.10 -5.46
N LYS A 69 3.15 17.05 -6.53
CA LYS A 69 3.48 17.69 -7.81
C LYS A 69 2.73 19.01 -7.91
N SER A 70 3.43 20.03 -8.39
CA SER A 70 2.91 21.39 -8.50
C SER A 70 2.62 21.69 -9.96
N VAL A 71 1.54 22.44 -10.23
CA VAL A 71 1.23 22.88 -11.59
C VAL A 71 2.05 24.13 -11.98
N ALA A 72 2.89 24.63 -11.07
CA ALA A 72 3.76 25.79 -11.31
C ALA A 72 4.93 25.51 -12.27
N ASP A 73 5.16 24.26 -12.69
CA ASP A 73 6.22 23.90 -13.64
C ASP A 73 6.08 24.64 -14.99
N ALA A 74 4.87 25.09 -15.36
CA ALA A 74 4.65 25.93 -16.53
C ALA A 74 5.46 27.26 -16.47
N PHE A 75 5.56 27.86 -15.30
CA PHE A 75 6.33 29.11 -15.11
C PHE A 75 7.84 28.84 -15.08
N VAL A 76 8.25 27.66 -14.59
CA VAL A 76 9.64 27.20 -14.64
C VAL A 76 10.09 27.04 -16.10
N PHE A 77 9.27 26.40 -16.94
CA PHE A 77 9.61 26.20 -18.36
C PHE A 77 9.57 27.52 -19.12
N LEU A 78 8.61 28.40 -18.82
CA LEU A 78 8.56 29.74 -19.41
C LEU A 78 9.84 30.54 -19.08
N ALA A 79 10.31 30.48 -17.83
CA ALA A 79 11.56 31.12 -17.43
C ALA A 79 12.77 30.52 -18.16
N ALA A 80 12.80 29.18 -18.36
CA ALA A 80 13.82 28.52 -19.16
C ALA A 80 13.81 29.00 -20.62
N MET A 81 12.63 29.14 -21.22
CA MET A 81 12.49 29.62 -22.61
C MET A 81 12.93 31.07 -22.79
N LEU A 82 12.62 31.95 -21.83
CA LEU A 82 12.87 33.39 -21.94
C LEU A 82 14.27 33.80 -21.49
N TYR A 83 14.81 33.14 -20.45
CA TYR A 83 16.01 33.61 -19.75
C TYR A 83 17.05 32.51 -19.48
N GLY A 84 16.78 31.26 -19.87
CA GLY A 84 17.71 30.14 -19.74
C GLY A 84 17.81 29.55 -18.33
N SER A 85 18.92 28.86 -18.09
CA SER A 85 19.14 28.02 -16.90
C SER A 85 19.05 28.73 -15.55
N ALA A 86 19.58 29.95 -15.41
CA ALA A 86 19.71 30.61 -14.11
C ALA A 86 18.35 30.93 -13.45
N PRO A 87 17.41 31.65 -14.10
CA PRO A 87 16.07 31.86 -13.54
C PRO A 87 15.28 30.56 -13.38
N ALA A 88 15.33 29.64 -14.35
CA ALA A 88 14.61 28.37 -14.28
C ALA A 88 15.00 27.54 -13.05
N THR A 89 16.29 27.48 -12.73
CA THR A 89 16.80 26.73 -11.58
C THR A 89 16.34 27.33 -10.25
N VAL A 90 16.32 28.67 -10.14
CA VAL A 90 15.83 29.35 -8.94
C VAL A 90 14.33 29.15 -8.76
N LEU A 91 13.55 29.26 -9.84
CA LEU A 91 12.12 29.00 -9.79
C LEU A 91 11.81 27.53 -9.43
N ALA A 92 12.57 26.56 -9.95
CA ALA A 92 12.41 25.15 -9.60
C ALA A 92 12.74 24.86 -8.13
N ALA A 93 13.75 25.54 -7.57
CA ALA A 93 14.07 25.43 -6.14
C ALA A 93 12.88 25.87 -5.28
N ILE A 94 12.27 27.01 -5.62
CA ILE A 94 11.11 27.54 -4.90
C ILE A 94 9.89 26.65 -5.12
N ASN A 95 9.64 26.20 -6.36
CA ASN A 95 8.54 25.29 -6.66
C ASN A 95 8.66 23.98 -5.87
N GLY A 96 9.84 23.36 -5.87
CA GLY A 96 10.13 22.14 -5.12
C GLY A 96 9.96 22.31 -3.61
N PHE A 97 10.36 23.45 -3.06
CA PHE A 97 10.17 23.78 -1.65
C PHE A 97 8.68 23.99 -1.32
N CYS A 98 7.98 24.83 -2.09
CA CYS A 98 6.56 25.11 -1.89
C CYS A 98 5.71 23.85 -2.02
N SER A 99 5.99 23.01 -3.02
CA SER A 99 5.23 21.79 -3.27
C SER A 99 5.38 20.77 -2.16
N SER A 100 6.60 20.63 -1.62
CA SER A 100 6.92 19.61 -0.64
C SER A 100 6.82 20.08 0.81
N ARG A 101 6.62 21.38 1.08
CA ARG A 101 6.41 21.94 2.43
C ARG A 101 5.15 21.41 3.12
N GLN A 102 4.17 20.94 2.36
CA GLN A 102 2.97 20.30 2.90
C GLN A 102 3.25 18.91 3.49
N THR A 103 4.37 18.29 3.14
CA THR A 103 4.80 17.03 3.76
C THR A 103 5.37 17.31 5.15
N LYS A 104 4.92 16.56 6.18
CA LYS A 104 5.44 16.70 7.56
C LYS A 104 6.89 16.22 7.72
N ASN A 105 7.53 15.70 6.67
CA ASN A 105 8.85 15.08 6.70
C ASN A 105 9.90 15.95 6.00
N HIS A 106 10.73 16.61 6.81
CA HIS A 106 11.82 17.49 6.36
C HIS A 106 12.78 16.83 5.36
N ARG A 107 13.00 15.50 5.44
CA ARG A 107 13.88 14.78 4.50
C ARG A 107 13.27 14.68 3.11
N ILE A 108 11.96 14.43 3.02
CA ILE A 108 11.22 14.39 1.76
C ILE A 108 11.22 15.79 1.13
N THR A 109 11.01 16.83 1.93
CA THR A 109 11.06 18.22 1.47
C THR A 109 12.42 18.58 0.89
N ALA A 110 13.50 18.28 1.63
CA ALA A 110 14.87 18.54 1.20
C ALA A 110 15.18 17.78 -0.09
N PHE A 111 14.87 16.47 -0.15
CA PHE A 111 15.12 15.66 -1.33
C PHE A 111 14.33 16.16 -2.55
N SER A 112 13.03 16.43 -2.39
CA SER A 112 12.17 16.86 -3.50
C SER A 112 12.61 18.19 -4.08
N THR A 113 13.04 19.11 -3.23
CA THR A 113 13.60 20.40 -3.64
C THR A 113 14.91 20.21 -4.41
N SER A 114 15.82 19.40 -3.89
CA SER A 114 17.10 19.09 -4.55
C SER A 114 16.90 18.37 -5.88
N ALA A 115 15.98 17.41 -5.95
CA ALA A 115 15.64 16.69 -7.18
C ALA A 115 15.02 17.62 -8.23
N ALA A 116 14.18 18.58 -7.82
CA ALA A 116 13.63 19.60 -8.73
C ALA A 116 14.74 20.46 -9.35
N ILE A 117 15.69 20.93 -8.54
CA ILE A 117 16.85 21.73 -8.98
C ILE A 117 17.71 20.92 -9.97
N VAL A 118 18.11 19.70 -9.61
CA VAL A 118 19.00 18.89 -10.47
C VAL A 118 18.30 18.54 -11.79
N SER A 119 17.03 18.12 -11.73
CA SER A 119 16.29 17.73 -12.94
C SER A 119 16.04 18.90 -13.90
N ILE A 120 15.71 20.10 -13.41
CA ILE A 120 15.55 21.26 -14.30
C ILE A 120 16.88 21.68 -14.92
N THR A 121 17.98 21.70 -14.16
CA THR A 121 19.27 22.14 -14.69
C THR A 121 19.74 21.24 -15.83
N ILE A 122 19.59 19.92 -15.65
CA ILE A 122 19.87 18.94 -16.71
C ILE A 122 18.95 19.17 -17.91
N ALA A 123 17.65 19.34 -17.69
CA ALA A 123 16.69 19.54 -18.76
C ALA A 123 16.95 20.83 -19.58
N VAL A 124 17.28 21.92 -18.90
CA VAL A 124 17.58 23.21 -19.55
C VAL A 124 18.90 23.15 -20.31
N PHE A 125 19.92 22.44 -19.82
CA PHE A 125 21.16 22.23 -20.58
C PHE A 125 20.87 21.58 -21.95
N PHE A 126 20.07 20.51 -21.99
CA PHE A 126 19.71 19.87 -23.26
C PHE A 126 18.82 20.77 -24.14
N TYR A 127 17.95 21.57 -23.53
CA TYR A 127 17.17 22.58 -24.24
C TYR A 127 18.07 23.64 -24.92
N GLU A 128 19.05 24.18 -24.21
CA GLU A 128 20.00 25.18 -24.73
C GLU A 128 20.87 24.60 -25.86
N VAL A 129 21.35 23.36 -25.70
CA VAL A 129 22.11 22.65 -26.75
C VAL A 129 21.27 22.44 -28.01
N LEU A 130 20.03 21.96 -27.87
CA LEU A 130 19.16 21.68 -29.01
C LEU A 130 18.68 22.97 -29.69
N THR A 131 18.36 24.02 -28.92
CA THR A 131 18.01 25.33 -29.48
C THR A 131 19.19 25.97 -30.22
N GLY A 132 20.41 25.86 -29.69
CA GLY A 132 21.63 26.33 -30.37
C GLY A 132 21.93 25.58 -31.68
N PHE A 133 21.53 24.31 -31.79
CA PHE A 133 21.61 23.57 -33.05
C PHE A 133 20.54 24.00 -34.07
N LEU A 134 19.31 24.25 -33.60
CA LEU A 134 18.17 24.62 -34.47
C LEU A 134 18.18 26.10 -34.88
N ILE A 135 18.82 26.98 -34.11
CA ILE A 135 18.91 28.42 -34.35
C ILE A 135 20.38 28.77 -34.63
N PRO A 136 20.80 28.86 -35.91
CA PRO A 136 22.19 29.15 -36.25
C PRO A 136 22.65 30.53 -35.74
N ALA A 137 23.90 30.58 -35.26
CA ALA A 137 24.55 31.76 -34.68
C ALA A 137 24.62 33.00 -35.60
N GLY A 138 24.27 32.88 -36.89
CA GLY A 138 24.23 33.97 -37.87
C GLY A 138 22.88 34.69 -37.98
N SER A 139 21.86 34.33 -37.20
CA SER A 139 20.50 34.90 -37.31
C SER A 139 20.31 36.24 -36.59
N GLY A 140 21.29 36.71 -35.80
CA GLY A 140 21.25 38.00 -35.10
C GLY A 140 20.18 38.13 -34.00
N LYS A 141 19.42 37.06 -33.71
CA LYS A 141 18.36 37.03 -32.71
C LYS A 141 18.77 36.20 -31.51
N ALA A 142 18.50 36.70 -30.30
CA ALA A 142 18.64 35.91 -29.09
C ALA A 142 17.66 34.72 -29.13
N ALA A 143 18.02 33.59 -28.50
CA ALA A 143 17.15 32.41 -28.42
C ALA A 143 15.76 32.72 -27.83
N SER A 144 15.67 33.79 -27.02
CA SER A 144 14.42 34.32 -26.47
C SER A 144 13.48 34.95 -27.50
N GLU A 145 13.95 35.31 -28.71
CA GLU A 145 13.19 35.93 -29.80
C GLU A 145 12.88 34.96 -30.96
N ALA A 146 13.17 33.68 -30.77
CA ALA A 146 12.94 32.66 -31.78
C ALA A 146 11.45 32.38 -32.01
N PRO A 147 11.03 32.02 -33.24
CA PRO A 147 9.64 31.65 -33.48
C PRO A 147 9.28 30.39 -32.68
N LEU A 148 8.08 30.39 -32.08
CA LEU A 148 7.60 29.28 -31.24
C LEU A 148 7.72 27.90 -31.94
N SER A 149 7.54 27.83 -33.26
CA SER A 149 7.65 26.59 -34.03
C SER A 149 9.01 25.90 -33.91
N MET A 150 10.10 26.67 -33.73
CA MET A 150 11.45 26.13 -33.53
C MET A 150 11.69 25.69 -32.08
N LEU A 151 10.92 26.23 -31.12
CA LEU A 151 11.06 25.94 -29.69
C LEU A 151 10.19 24.78 -29.20
N LEU A 152 9.19 24.33 -29.98
CA LEU A 152 8.28 23.24 -29.59
C LEU A 152 9.01 21.92 -29.32
N ILE A 153 9.93 21.50 -30.22
CA ILE A 153 10.68 20.26 -30.06
C ILE A 153 11.63 20.34 -28.83
N PRO A 154 12.45 21.40 -28.68
CA PRO A 154 13.22 21.62 -27.46
C PRO A 154 12.39 21.63 -26.18
N LEU A 155 11.22 22.26 -26.19
CA LEU A 155 10.34 22.33 -25.03
C LEU A 155 9.78 20.96 -24.64
N CYS A 156 9.37 20.15 -25.61
CA CYS A 156 8.94 18.76 -25.36
C CYS A 156 10.09 17.93 -24.78
N LEU A 157 11.32 18.11 -25.28
CA LEU A 157 12.49 17.42 -24.76
C LEU A 157 12.82 17.86 -23.32
N LEU A 158 12.77 19.16 -23.03
CA LEU A 158 12.93 19.72 -21.68
C LEU A 158 11.92 19.08 -20.72
N ALA A 159 10.65 19.06 -21.12
CA ALA A 159 9.58 18.49 -20.33
C ALA A 159 9.81 16.99 -20.06
N LEU A 160 10.20 16.22 -21.08
CA LEU A 160 10.46 14.78 -20.97
C LEU A 160 11.65 14.47 -20.05
N ILE A 161 12.77 15.18 -20.23
CA ILE A 161 13.99 14.98 -19.44
C ILE A 161 13.72 15.30 -17.98
N GLN A 162 13.11 16.45 -17.69
CA GLN A 162 12.78 16.82 -16.32
C GLN A 162 11.83 15.80 -15.67
N TYR A 163 10.81 15.34 -16.42
CA TYR A 163 9.89 14.31 -15.94
C TYR A 163 10.63 13.02 -15.56
N PHE A 164 11.48 12.52 -16.45
CA PHE A 164 12.23 11.27 -16.25
C PHE A 164 13.10 11.35 -14.98
N PHE A 165 13.93 12.39 -14.87
CA PHE A 165 14.83 12.55 -13.73
C PHE A 165 14.07 12.83 -12.43
N SER A 166 13.04 13.68 -12.46
CA SER A 166 12.27 14.01 -11.26
C SER A 166 11.50 12.79 -10.74
N THR A 167 10.84 12.04 -11.62
CA THR A 167 10.02 10.87 -11.25
C THR A 167 10.87 9.72 -10.74
N ILE A 168 11.98 9.40 -11.42
CA ILE A 168 12.89 8.33 -10.98
C ILE A 168 13.57 8.70 -9.66
N ALA A 169 14.02 9.95 -9.50
CA ALA A 169 14.63 10.40 -8.25
C ALA A 169 13.65 10.27 -7.08
N SER A 170 12.42 10.80 -7.24
CA SER A 170 11.38 10.71 -6.20
C SER A 170 11.01 9.27 -5.87
N ALA A 171 10.84 8.41 -6.88
CA ALA A 171 10.54 6.99 -6.67
C ALA A 171 11.68 6.27 -5.94
N ALA A 172 12.92 6.47 -6.36
CA ALA A 172 14.10 5.88 -5.73
C ALA A 172 14.22 6.27 -4.25
N PHE A 173 14.03 7.55 -3.94
CA PHE A 173 14.12 8.03 -2.56
C PHE A 173 13.05 7.41 -1.67
N VAL A 174 11.81 7.36 -2.15
CA VAL A 174 10.68 6.76 -1.43
C VAL A 174 10.89 5.25 -1.23
N THR A 175 11.34 4.52 -2.26
CA THR A 175 11.68 3.09 -2.16
C THR A 175 12.78 2.84 -1.14
N PHE A 176 13.85 3.64 -1.14
CA PHE A 176 14.94 3.46 -0.19
C PHE A 176 14.59 3.86 1.24
N GLU A 177 13.78 4.89 1.46
CA GLU A 177 13.27 5.19 2.81
C GLU A 177 12.51 4.00 3.42
N ARG A 178 11.92 3.12 2.60
CA ARG A 178 11.24 1.89 3.04
C ARG A 178 12.16 0.71 3.31
N GLY A 179 13.43 0.79 2.91
CA GLY A 179 14.34 -0.36 2.98
C GLY A 179 14.21 -1.33 1.79
N GLU A 180 13.40 -1.00 0.79
CA GLU A 180 13.23 -1.82 -0.41
C GLU A 180 14.42 -1.61 -1.38
N SER A 181 14.75 -2.65 -2.16
CA SER A 181 15.84 -2.61 -3.14
C SER A 181 15.37 -2.46 -4.58
N ARG A 182 14.08 -2.72 -4.86
CA ARG A 182 13.48 -2.66 -6.20
C ARG A 182 12.62 -1.41 -6.33
N LEU A 183 12.89 -0.62 -7.36
CA LEU A 183 12.07 0.53 -7.73
C LEU A 183 10.65 0.07 -8.09
N THR A 184 9.67 0.57 -7.36
CA THR A 184 8.25 0.30 -7.61
C THR A 184 7.61 1.58 -8.16
N LEU A 185 7.28 1.56 -9.45
CA LEU A 185 6.56 2.64 -10.12
C LEU A 185 5.16 2.14 -10.45
N SER A 186 4.13 2.83 -9.95
CA SER A 186 2.75 2.57 -10.36
C SER A 186 2.53 3.11 -11.77
N SER A 187 1.91 2.30 -12.64
CA SER A 187 1.47 2.75 -13.97
C SER A 187 0.52 3.95 -13.88
N GLU A 188 -0.33 3.98 -12.87
CA GLU A 188 -1.24 5.09 -12.62
C GLU A 188 -0.48 6.37 -12.23
N SER A 189 0.50 6.26 -11.34
CA SER A 189 1.35 7.39 -10.97
C SER A 189 2.12 7.94 -12.17
N LEU A 190 2.66 7.07 -13.02
CA LEU A 190 3.34 7.44 -14.26
C LEU A 190 2.42 8.22 -15.22
N VAL A 191 1.22 7.72 -15.47
CA VAL A 191 0.22 8.37 -16.34
C VAL A 191 -0.09 9.78 -15.83
N TRP A 192 -0.45 9.92 -14.57
CA TRP A 192 -0.88 11.22 -14.05
C TRP A 192 0.25 12.26 -13.97
N THR A 193 1.45 11.84 -13.56
CA THR A 193 2.61 12.73 -13.50
C THR A 193 3.10 13.15 -14.89
N SER A 194 2.93 12.30 -15.92
CA SER A 194 3.25 12.66 -17.30
C SER A 194 2.23 13.66 -17.89
N MET A 195 0.94 13.51 -17.55
CA MET A 195 -0.11 14.45 -17.97
C MET A 195 0.11 15.85 -17.40
N THR A 196 0.50 15.98 -16.13
CA THR A 196 0.81 17.29 -15.52
C THR A 196 2.02 17.96 -16.19
N GLN A 197 3.01 17.17 -16.59
CA GLN A 197 4.20 17.68 -17.28
C GLN A 197 3.85 18.18 -18.69
N LEU A 198 3.04 17.41 -19.43
CA LEU A 198 2.59 17.79 -20.77
C LEU A 198 1.76 19.08 -20.71
N ALA A 199 0.89 19.20 -19.71
CA ALA A 199 0.09 20.39 -19.46
C ALA A 199 0.97 21.62 -19.15
N ALA A 200 2.02 21.46 -18.36
CA ALA A 200 2.98 22.51 -18.06
C ALA A 200 3.73 22.99 -19.32
N ALA A 201 4.18 22.07 -20.17
CA ALA A 201 4.82 22.38 -21.45
C ALA A 201 3.88 23.11 -22.41
N ALA A 202 2.65 22.63 -22.58
CA ALA A 202 1.64 23.28 -23.42
C ALA A 202 1.33 24.71 -22.92
N SER A 203 1.20 24.89 -21.62
CA SER A 203 0.91 26.19 -21.00
C SER A 203 2.08 27.16 -21.16
N ALA A 204 3.32 26.69 -20.97
CA ALA A 204 4.53 27.49 -21.20
C ALA A 204 4.64 27.97 -22.65
N ALA A 205 4.36 27.10 -23.63
CA ALA A 205 4.32 27.48 -25.05
C ALA A 205 3.29 28.58 -25.34
N LEU A 206 2.10 28.49 -24.74
CA LEU A 206 1.05 29.50 -24.89
C LEU A 206 1.44 30.83 -24.23
N PHE A 207 2.03 30.80 -23.04
CA PHE A 207 2.52 32.01 -22.37
C PHE A 207 3.64 32.68 -23.17
N TYR A 208 4.59 31.90 -23.71
CA TYR A 208 5.64 32.41 -24.59
C TYR A 208 5.06 33.06 -25.86
N SER A 209 3.98 32.49 -26.41
CA SER A 209 3.32 33.04 -27.59
C SER A 209 2.66 34.40 -27.32
N SER A 210 2.10 34.58 -26.12
CA SER A 210 1.52 35.86 -25.67
C SER A 210 2.60 36.91 -25.41
N TRP A 211 3.74 36.50 -24.83
CA TRP A 211 4.92 37.36 -24.64
C TRP A 211 5.38 38.01 -25.94
N HIS A 212 5.28 37.30 -27.06
CA HIS A 212 5.64 37.79 -28.40
C HIS A 212 4.49 38.50 -29.15
N GLY A 213 3.48 38.97 -28.42
CA GLY A 213 2.46 39.89 -28.97
C GLY A 213 1.22 39.24 -29.55
N LYS A 214 0.96 37.93 -29.35
CA LYS A 214 -0.29 37.27 -29.79
C LYS A 214 -1.53 37.58 -28.93
N GLY A 215 -1.49 38.64 -28.12
CA GLY A 215 -2.59 39.05 -27.24
C GLY A 215 -2.75 38.16 -26.00
N ILE A 216 -3.83 38.38 -25.24
CA ILE A 216 -4.05 37.73 -23.94
C ILE A 216 -4.71 36.35 -24.04
N ALA A 217 -5.34 36.01 -25.16
CA ALA A 217 -6.08 34.76 -25.34
C ALA A 217 -5.24 33.49 -25.05
N PRO A 218 -3.97 33.37 -25.50
CA PRO A 218 -3.14 32.21 -25.16
C PRO A 218 -2.90 32.04 -23.66
N VAL A 219 -2.81 33.15 -22.90
CA VAL A 219 -2.65 33.11 -21.45
C VAL A 219 -3.87 32.49 -20.79
N LEU A 220 -5.08 32.89 -21.21
CA LEU A 220 -6.32 32.34 -20.70
C LEU A 220 -6.42 30.84 -20.98
N VAL A 221 -6.04 30.40 -22.19
CA VAL A 221 -6.02 28.98 -22.55
C VAL A 221 -4.99 28.20 -21.74
N GLY A 222 -3.78 28.74 -21.54
CA GLY A 222 -2.74 28.09 -20.70
C GLY A 222 -3.18 27.94 -19.25
N LEU A 223 -3.78 28.98 -18.66
CA LEU A 223 -4.35 28.90 -17.31
C LEU A 223 -5.51 27.90 -17.24
N LEU A 224 -6.35 27.80 -18.27
CA LEU A 224 -7.44 26.83 -18.35
C LEU A 224 -6.91 25.38 -18.40
N ILE A 225 -5.85 25.11 -19.16
CA ILE A 225 -5.20 23.79 -19.21
C ILE A 225 -4.68 23.39 -17.83
N ILE A 226 -3.97 24.30 -17.16
CA ILE A 226 -3.47 24.12 -15.79
C ILE A 226 -4.62 23.81 -14.82
N ALA A 227 -5.70 24.59 -14.87
CA ALA A 227 -6.86 24.41 -14.01
C ALA A 227 -7.59 23.08 -14.27
N LEU A 228 -7.81 22.72 -15.53
CA LEU A 228 -8.49 21.48 -15.92
C LEU A 228 -7.71 20.25 -15.45
N VAL A 229 -6.40 20.23 -15.68
CA VAL A 229 -5.54 19.10 -15.26
C VAL A 229 -5.47 19.01 -13.74
N TYR A 230 -5.40 20.13 -13.03
CA TYR A 230 -5.49 20.16 -11.57
C TYR A 230 -6.82 19.55 -11.07
N LEU A 231 -7.95 19.95 -11.65
CA LEU A 231 -9.26 19.45 -11.26
C LEU A 231 -9.44 17.96 -11.57
N LEU A 232 -9.03 17.51 -12.76
CA LEU A 232 -9.08 16.09 -13.15
C LEU A 232 -8.24 15.22 -12.21
N TYR A 233 -7.03 15.68 -11.89
CA TYR A 233 -6.17 14.97 -10.95
C TYR A 233 -6.82 14.93 -9.57
N ARG A 234 -7.28 16.07 -9.04
CA ARG A 234 -7.90 16.14 -7.71
C ARG A 234 -9.11 15.22 -7.60
N PHE A 235 -9.94 15.19 -8.64
CA PHE A 235 -11.09 14.29 -8.72
C PHE A 235 -10.65 12.82 -8.71
N ASN A 236 -9.59 12.47 -9.43
CA ASN A 236 -9.08 11.10 -9.46
C ASN A 236 -8.53 10.64 -8.11
N GLU A 237 -7.75 11.46 -7.39
CA GLU A 237 -7.27 11.11 -6.05
C GLU A 237 -8.42 10.91 -5.06
N GLN A 238 -9.45 11.77 -5.10
CA GLN A 238 -10.64 11.61 -4.26
C GLN A 238 -11.32 10.27 -4.53
N ARG A 239 -11.49 9.92 -5.81
CA ARG A 239 -12.07 8.62 -6.21
C ARG A 239 -11.24 7.44 -5.73
N ILE A 240 -9.91 7.50 -5.86
CA ILE A 240 -9.02 6.42 -5.40
C ILE A 240 -9.13 6.24 -3.88
N GLU A 241 -9.14 7.33 -3.13
CA GLU A 241 -9.22 7.30 -1.67
C GLU A 241 -10.55 6.70 -1.19
N GLU A 242 -11.66 7.05 -1.86
CA GLU A 242 -12.98 6.47 -1.58
C GLU A 242 -13.03 4.96 -1.83
N VAL A 243 -12.46 4.49 -2.95
CA VAL A 243 -12.39 3.07 -3.28
C VAL A 243 -11.56 2.32 -2.23
N ARG A 244 -10.38 2.84 -1.87
CA ARG A 244 -9.51 2.24 -0.84
C ARG A 244 -10.20 2.17 0.52
N ARG A 245 -10.89 3.25 0.92
CA ARG A 245 -11.65 3.28 2.15
C ARG A 245 -12.74 2.20 2.15
N SER A 246 -13.51 2.09 1.06
CA SER A 246 -14.55 1.07 0.92
C SER A 246 -13.98 -0.35 1.00
N GLU A 247 -12.85 -0.62 0.37
CA GLU A 247 -12.18 -1.94 0.46
C GLU A 247 -11.74 -2.26 1.90
N SER A 248 -11.13 -1.30 2.59
CA SER A 248 -10.72 -1.49 3.99
C SER A 248 -11.90 -1.72 4.93
N GLU A 249 -13.00 -1.00 4.73
CA GLU A 249 -14.24 -1.16 5.51
C GLU A 249 -14.88 -2.54 5.26
N LYS A 250 -14.89 -3.01 4.01
CA LYS A 250 -15.36 -4.37 3.66
C LYS A 250 -14.52 -5.46 4.32
N LEU A 251 -13.18 -5.35 4.25
CA LEU A 251 -12.28 -6.33 4.88
C LEU A 251 -12.48 -6.36 6.40
N ARG A 252 -12.62 -5.19 7.03
CA ARG A 252 -12.91 -5.09 8.46
C ARG A 252 -14.25 -5.75 8.81
N HIS A 253 -15.31 -5.51 8.05
CA HIS A 253 -16.60 -6.15 8.29
C HIS A 253 -16.57 -7.67 8.08
N ILE A 254 -15.83 -8.17 7.09
CA ILE A 254 -15.63 -9.62 6.90
C ILE A 254 -14.93 -10.22 8.13
N GLN A 255 -13.90 -9.56 8.64
CA GLN A 255 -13.19 -10.00 9.85
C GLN A 255 -14.09 -9.97 11.09
N GLU A 256 -14.81 -8.86 11.32
CA GLU A 256 -15.76 -8.73 12.43
C GLU A 256 -16.84 -9.82 12.38
N MET A 257 -17.35 -10.16 11.19
CA MET A 257 -18.32 -11.25 11.02
C MET A 257 -17.70 -12.63 11.29
N ALA A 258 -16.48 -12.88 10.82
CA ALA A 258 -15.78 -14.13 11.09
C ALA A 258 -15.54 -14.33 12.60
N ASP A 259 -15.12 -13.28 13.31
CA ASP A 259 -14.89 -13.32 14.75
C ASP A 259 -16.20 -13.53 15.52
N LEU A 260 -17.28 -12.85 15.14
CA LEU A 260 -18.61 -13.07 15.74
C LEU A 260 -19.12 -14.49 15.53
N HIS A 261 -18.93 -15.07 14.35
CA HIS A 261 -19.27 -16.47 14.09
C HIS A 261 -18.44 -17.43 14.94
N MET A 262 -17.12 -17.23 15.05
CA MET A 262 -16.28 -18.07 15.90
C MET A 262 -16.64 -17.96 17.38
N ASN A 263 -16.92 -16.76 17.88
CA ASN A 263 -17.38 -16.55 19.26
C ASN A 263 -18.74 -17.23 19.51
N THR A 264 -19.63 -17.25 18.52
CA THR A 264 -20.92 -17.97 18.60
C THR A 264 -20.68 -19.48 18.67
N ILE A 265 -19.79 -20.02 17.84
CA ILE A 265 -19.41 -21.44 17.85
C ILE A 265 -18.79 -21.82 19.21
N GLU A 266 -17.89 -20.99 19.75
CA GLU A 266 -17.26 -21.24 21.06
C GLU A 266 -18.28 -21.19 22.19
N SER A 267 -19.22 -20.24 22.16
CA SER A 267 -20.29 -20.15 23.16
C SER A 267 -21.21 -21.37 23.13
N LEU A 268 -21.56 -21.86 21.93
CA LEU A 268 -22.36 -23.09 21.77
C LEU A 268 -21.61 -24.33 22.27
N ALA A 269 -20.31 -24.43 21.99
CA ALA A 269 -19.48 -25.52 22.49
C ALA A 269 -19.40 -25.53 24.02
N ILE A 270 -19.20 -24.36 24.64
CA ILE A 270 -19.21 -24.20 26.10
C ILE A 270 -20.57 -24.58 26.70
N ALA A 271 -21.68 -24.24 26.06
CA ALA A 271 -23.01 -24.62 26.52
C ALA A 271 -23.23 -26.15 26.49
N ILE A 272 -22.64 -26.84 25.51
CA ILE A 272 -22.69 -28.31 25.42
C ILE A 272 -21.82 -28.95 26.51
N ASP A 273 -20.62 -28.43 26.75
CA ASP A 273 -19.72 -28.84 27.83
C ASP A 273 -20.43 -28.70 29.20
N ALA A 274 -21.11 -27.58 29.45
CA ALA A 274 -21.87 -27.36 30.68
C ALA A 274 -23.01 -28.38 30.88
N LYS A 275 -23.62 -28.92 29.82
CA LYS A 275 -24.68 -29.94 29.88
C LYS A 275 -24.13 -31.32 30.29
N ASP A 276 -22.87 -31.60 29.98
CA ASP A 276 -22.21 -32.91 30.18
C ASP A 276 -21.53 -33.04 31.55
N GLN A 277 -21.69 -32.05 32.44
CA GLN A 277 -21.02 -31.97 33.75
C GLN A 277 -19.48 -32.13 33.66
N THR A 278 -18.90 -31.92 32.49
CA THR A 278 -17.45 -31.90 32.30
C THR A 278 -16.85 -30.68 32.99
N THR A 279 -15.59 -30.79 33.38
CA THR A 279 -14.91 -29.79 34.19
C THR A 279 -14.76 -28.49 33.41
N HIS A 280 -15.14 -27.37 34.03
CA HIS A 280 -15.06 -26.04 33.40
C HIS A 280 -13.72 -25.82 32.66
N GLY A 281 -13.83 -25.46 31.38
CA GLY A 281 -12.69 -25.11 30.53
C GLY A 281 -11.99 -26.29 29.86
N HIS A 282 -12.53 -27.52 29.93
CA HIS A 282 -12.04 -28.69 29.18
C HIS A 282 -11.84 -28.37 27.70
N VAL A 283 -12.89 -27.90 27.05
CA VAL A 283 -12.88 -27.57 25.62
C VAL A 283 -11.76 -26.59 25.25
N ARG A 284 -11.51 -25.58 26.11
CA ARG A 284 -10.45 -24.60 25.87
C ARG A 284 -9.05 -25.20 26.04
N ARG A 285 -8.83 -26.02 27.07
CA ARG A 285 -7.54 -26.70 27.31
C ARG A 285 -7.24 -27.69 26.19
N THR A 286 -8.22 -28.52 25.82
CA THR A 286 -8.13 -29.47 24.70
C THR A 286 -7.76 -28.74 23.40
N GLN A 287 -8.38 -27.60 23.10
CA GLN A 287 -8.03 -26.79 21.93
C GLN A 287 -6.56 -26.33 21.96
N ILE A 288 -6.11 -25.76 23.08
CA ILE A 288 -4.73 -25.28 23.23
C ILE A 288 -3.75 -26.45 23.04
N TYR A 289 -3.96 -27.55 23.76
CA TYR A 289 -3.09 -28.73 23.71
C TYR A 289 -3.04 -29.38 22.32
N ALA A 290 -4.19 -29.52 21.64
CA ALA A 290 -4.27 -30.08 20.30
C ALA A 290 -3.52 -29.23 19.28
N MET A 291 -3.66 -27.90 19.36
CA MET A 291 -2.93 -26.99 18.48
C MET A 291 -1.42 -27.03 18.73
N GLU A 292 -0.97 -27.00 19.99
CA GLU A 292 0.47 -27.07 20.29
C GLU A 292 1.07 -28.41 19.86
N LEU A 293 0.39 -29.53 20.11
CA LEU A 293 0.85 -30.84 19.67
C LEU A 293 0.89 -30.95 18.14
N GLY A 294 -0.11 -30.38 17.45
CA GLY A 294 -0.13 -30.30 15.99
C GLY A 294 1.07 -29.53 15.42
N ARG A 295 1.44 -28.40 16.04
CA ARG A 295 2.63 -27.62 15.63
C ARG A 295 3.92 -28.41 15.82
N ILE A 296 4.07 -29.09 16.96
CA ILE A 296 5.25 -29.93 17.25
C ILE A 296 5.39 -31.05 16.22
N LEU A 297 4.27 -31.65 15.81
CA LEU A 297 4.23 -32.74 14.82
C LEU A 297 4.30 -32.25 13.36
N GLY A 298 4.33 -30.94 13.14
CA GLY A 298 4.49 -30.35 11.79
C GLY A 298 3.28 -30.56 10.88
N VAL A 299 2.06 -30.59 11.42
CA VAL A 299 0.84 -30.65 10.58
C VAL A 299 0.67 -29.35 9.78
N SER A 300 -0.04 -29.42 8.65
CA SER A 300 -0.26 -28.25 7.79
C SER A 300 -1.11 -27.17 8.46
N GLU A 301 -1.05 -25.92 7.97
CA GLU A 301 -1.90 -24.82 8.46
C GLU A 301 -3.40 -25.15 8.38
N SER A 302 -3.82 -25.85 7.31
CA SER A 302 -5.20 -26.32 7.16
C SER A 302 -5.58 -27.32 8.26
N GLU A 303 -4.67 -28.25 8.59
CA GLU A 303 -4.87 -29.22 9.68
C GLU A 303 -4.83 -28.56 11.07
N LEU A 304 -4.02 -27.52 11.28
CA LEU A 304 -4.02 -26.73 12.52
C LEU A 304 -5.35 -26.01 12.73
N LEU A 305 -5.91 -25.41 11.67
CA LEU A 305 -7.25 -24.82 11.71
C LEU A 305 -8.32 -25.88 11.99
N ALA A 306 -8.18 -27.06 11.37
CA ALA A 306 -9.06 -28.19 11.64
C ALA A 306 -8.97 -28.66 13.09
N LEU A 307 -7.76 -28.78 13.68
CA LEU A 307 -7.57 -29.11 15.09
C LEU A 307 -8.20 -28.08 16.01
N ARG A 308 -8.05 -26.79 15.70
CA ARG A 308 -8.65 -25.71 16.48
C ARG A 308 -10.17 -25.82 16.54
N ALA A 309 -10.82 -26.00 15.40
CA ALA A 309 -12.28 -26.14 15.31
C ALA A 309 -12.76 -27.52 15.81
N GLY A 310 -12.03 -28.58 15.50
CA GLY A 310 -12.33 -29.95 15.86
C GLY A 310 -12.27 -30.16 17.37
N ALA A 311 -11.25 -29.63 18.06
CA ALA A 311 -11.18 -29.67 19.52
C ALA A 311 -12.34 -28.93 20.19
N LEU A 312 -12.82 -27.83 19.58
CA LEU A 312 -13.97 -27.07 20.07
C LEU A 312 -15.28 -27.84 19.91
N LEU A 313 -15.40 -28.65 18.86
CA LEU A 313 -16.66 -29.25 18.41
C LEU A 313 -16.74 -30.78 18.54
N HIS A 314 -15.68 -31.44 19.01
CA HIS A 314 -15.60 -32.90 19.02
C HIS A 314 -16.77 -33.57 19.75
N ASP A 315 -17.28 -32.92 20.78
CA ASP A 315 -18.39 -33.38 21.60
C ASP A 315 -19.75 -32.76 21.27
N VAL A 316 -19.86 -31.96 20.19
CA VAL A 316 -21.11 -31.29 19.81
C VAL A 316 -22.28 -32.28 19.63
N GLY A 317 -21.97 -33.53 19.25
CA GLY A 317 -22.97 -34.58 19.08
C GLY A 317 -23.58 -35.10 20.38
N LYS A 318 -23.05 -34.76 21.56
CA LYS A 318 -23.64 -35.13 22.87
C LYS A 318 -25.04 -34.53 23.05
N LEU A 319 -25.42 -33.55 22.21
CA LEU A 319 -26.80 -33.07 22.06
C LEU A 319 -27.81 -34.18 21.73
N ALA A 320 -27.39 -35.24 21.04
CA ALA A 320 -28.25 -36.38 20.70
C ALA A 320 -28.24 -37.52 21.74
N VAL A 321 -27.46 -37.38 22.82
CA VAL A 321 -27.39 -38.36 23.91
C VAL A 321 -28.41 -37.97 25.00
N PRO A 322 -29.31 -38.89 25.41
CA PRO A 322 -30.25 -38.63 26.51
C PRO A 322 -29.54 -38.27 27.81
N GLU A 323 -30.09 -37.31 28.56
CA GLU A 323 -29.48 -36.76 29.77
C GLU A 323 -29.26 -37.82 30.87
N TYR A 324 -30.18 -38.77 31.01
CA TYR A 324 -30.05 -39.87 31.98
C TYR A 324 -28.92 -40.86 31.64
N ILE A 325 -28.42 -40.85 30.40
CA ILE A 325 -27.22 -41.61 29.99
C ILE A 325 -25.98 -40.75 30.17
N LEU A 326 -26.06 -39.49 29.74
CA LEU A 326 -24.96 -38.53 29.80
C LEU A 326 -24.48 -38.30 31.24
N ASN A 327 -25.42 -38.06 32.15
CA ASN A 327 -25.15 -37.69 33.55
C ASN A 327 -25.36 -38.87 34.52
N LYS A 328 -25.27 -40.13 34.04
CA LYS A 328 -25.50 -41.31 34.88
C LYS A 328 -24.38 -41.46 35.92
N PRO A 329 -24.67 -41.49 37.23
CA PRO A 329 -23.65 -41.79 38.23
C PRO A 329 -23.25 -43.27 38.14
N GLY A 330 -22.00 -43.54 37.76
CA GLY A 330 -21.43 -44.88 37.67
C GLY A 330 -21.29 -45.42 36.23
N ARG A 331 -21.11 -46.74 36.10
CA ARG A 331 -20.82 -47.37 34.81
C ARG A 331 -22.07 -47.44 33.93
N LEU A 332 -21.91 -47.08 32.65
CA LEU A 332 -22.92 -47.34 31.62
C LEU A 332 -23.04 -48.84 31.34
N THR A 333 -24.27 -49.30 31.11
CA THR A 333 -24.55 -50.61 30.52
C THR A 333 -24.11 -50.63 29.06
N ALA A 334 -23.98 -51.82 28.46
CA ALA A 334 -23.59 -51.95 27.05
C ALA A 334 -24.53 -51.17 26.11
N ALA A 335 -25.85 -51.26 26.32
CA ALA A 335 -26.84 -50.55 25.51
C ALA A 335 -26.76 -49.02 25.68
N GLU A 336 -26.52 -48.54 26.90
CA GLU A 336 -26.31 -47.10 27.17
C GLU A 336 -25.02 -46.60 26.53
N PHE A 337 -23.94 -47.40 26.59
CA PHE A 337 -22.67 -47.07 25.97
C PHE A 337 -22.79 -47.05 24.43
N ASP A 338 -23.53 -47.96 23.82
CA ASP A 338 -23.81 -47.92 22.38
C ASP A 338 -24.59 -46.67 21.98
N LYS A 339 -25.51 -46.20 22.85
CA LYS A 339 -26.19 -44.92 22.64
C LYS A 339 -25.23 -43.73 22.78
N MET A 340 -24.29 -43.77 23.73
CA MET A 340 -23.27 -42.73 23.91
C MET A 340 -22.39 -42.56 22.66
N LYS A 341 -21.97 -43.67 22.03
CA LYS A 341 -21.09 -43.64 20.84
C LYS A 341 -21.65 -42.83 19.66
N ILE A 342 -22.98 -42.67 19.59
CA ILE A 342 -23.67 -41.96 18.51
C ILE A 342 -23.24 -40.49 18.41
N HIS A 343 -22.73 -39.88 19.49
CA HIS A 343 -22.30 -38.48 19.46
C HIS A 343 -21.22 -38.22 18.39
N THR A 344 -20.32 -39.16 18.14
CA THR A 344 -19.29 -39.03 17.08
C THR A 344 -19.91 -38.88 15.69
N LEU A 345 -20.94 -39.68 15.40
CA LEU A 345 -21.63 -39.68 14.11
C LEU A 345 -22.49 -38.44 13.94
N VAL A 346 -23.29 -38.11 14.96
CA VAL A 346 -24.15 -36.92 14.95
C VAL A 346 -23.33 -35.65 14.91
N GLY A 347 -22.25 -35.57 15.71
CA GLY A 347 -21.33 -34.44 15.71
C GLY A 347 -20.68 -34.25 14.35
N GLY A 348 -20.22 -35.34 13.72
CA GLY A 348 -19.71 -35.31 12.36
C GLY A 348 -20.73 -34.80 11.34
N ASP A 349 -22.00 -35.23 11.44
CA ASP A 349 -23.07 -34.76 10.56
C ASP A 349 -23.44 -33.28 10.78
N ILE A 350 -23.39 -32.80 12.03
CA ILE A 350 -23.59 -31.38 12.35
C ILE A 350 -22.48 -30.55 11.70
N VAL A 351 -21.22 -30.93 11.93
CA VAL A 351 -20.05 -30.20 11.42
C VAL A 351 -19.96 -30.24 9.89
N ARG A 352 -20.34 -31.35 9.27
CA ARG A 352 -20.40 -31.48 7.81
C ARG A 352 -21.30 -30.43 7.17
N ARG A 353 -22.41 -30.04 7.82
CA ARG A 353 -23.34 -29.01 7.32
C ARG A 353 -22.75 -27.60 7.38
N VAL A 354 -21.80 -27.35 8.28
CA VAL A 354 -21.12 -26.05 8.39
C VAL A 354 -20.17 -25.82 7.21
N ASN A 355 -19.74 -26.89 6.54
CA ASN A 355 -18.92 -26.84 5.32
C ASN A 355 -17.62 -26.05 5.51
N PHE A 356 -16.86 -26.40 6.55
CA PHE A 356 -15.54 -25.82 6.80
C PHE A 356 -14.60 -26.05 5.60
N PRO A 357 -13.72 -25.09 5.26
CA PRO A 357 -12.74 -25.25 4.18
C PRO A 357 -11.57 -26.18 4.54
N TYR A 358 -11.61 -26.80 5.72
CA TYR A 358 -10.58 -27.68 6.29
C TYR A 358 -11.23 -28.89 7.00
N PRO A 359 -10.51 -30.02 7.19
CA PRO A 359 -11.12 -31.32 7.51
C PRO A 359 -11.52 -31.50 8.98
N VAL A 360 -12.53 -30.76 9.45
CA VAL A 360 -13.02 -30.83 10.84
C VAL A 360 -13.83 -32.12 11.11
N GLU A 361 -14.60 -32.59 10.12
CA GLU A 361 -15.51 -33.73 10.27
C GLU A 361 -14.78 -35.00 10.74
N ASP A 362 -13.62 -35.29 10.16
CA ASP A 362 -12.82 -36.46 10.50
C ASP A 362 -12.35 -36.46 11.96
N ILE A 363 -12.02 -35.29 12.49
CA ILE A 363 -11.63 -35.13 13.89
C ILE A 363 -12.82 -35.50 14.78
N VAL A 364 -13.99 -34.89 14.53
CA VAL A 364 -15.19 -35.12 15.34
C VAL A 364 -15.67 -36.57 15.24
N ARG A 365 -15.61 -37.20 14.07
CA ARG A 365 -16.06 -38.58 13.89
C ARG A 365 -15.12 -39.61 14.49
N PHE A 366 -13.81 -39.38 14.45
CA PHE A 366 -12.82 -40.42 14.73
C PHE A 366 -11.98 -40.17 15.98
N HIS A 367 -12.28 -39.14 16.79
CA HIS A 367 -11.52 -38.86 18.02
C HIS A 367 -11.62 -39.96 19.11
N HIS A 368 -12.55 -40.91 18.98
CA HIS A 368 -12.62 -42.10 19.84
C HIS A 368 -12.16 -43.39 19.16
N GLU A 369 -11.58 -43.30 17.96
CA GLU A 369 -10.84 -44.43 17.38
C GLU A 369 -9.56 -44.69 18.17
N LYS A 370 -9.17 -45.95 18.28
CA LYS A 370 -7.99 -46.37 19.04
C LYS A 370 -6.98 -47.01 18.12
N TRP A 371 -5.70 -46.82 18.41
CA TRP A 371 -4.60 -47.31 17.58
C TRP A 371 -4.69 -48.81 17.24
N ASP A 372 -5.19 -49.61 18.17
CA ASP A 372 -5.39 -51.07 18.04
C ASP A 372 -6.68 -51.49 17.30
N GLY A 373 -7.55 -50.54 16.98
CA GLY A 373 -8.86 -50.75 16.35
C GLY A 373 -9.98 -51.16 17.30
N SER A 374 -9.76 -51.09 18.62
CA SER A 374 -10.82 -51.31 19.62
C SER A 374 -11.71 -50.09 19.85
N GLY A 375 -11.48 -49.00 19.09
CA GLY A 375 -12.24 -47.76 19.15
C GLY A 375 -13.52 -47.80 18.33
N TYR A 376 -14.15 -46.63 18.19
CA TYR A 376 -15.41 -46.45 17.47
C TYR A 376 -15.40 -45.09 16.75
N PRO A 377 -16.27 -44.85 15.74
CA PRO A 377 -17.40 -45.68 15.28
C PRO A 377 -17.07 -46.77 14.26
N LYS A 378 -15.91 -46.74 13.59
CA LYS A 378 -15.57 -47.65 12.48
C LYS A 378 -14.53 -48.72 12.86
N GLY A 379 -13.84 -48.58 13.99
CA GLY A 379 -12.79 -49.51 14.41
C GLY A 379 -11.53 -49.38 13.53
N LEU A 380 -11.20 -48.15 13.15
CA LEU A 380 -10.04 -47.84 12.32
C LEU A 380 -8.74 -48.19 13.06
N LYS A 381 -7.75 -48.74 12.35
CA LYS A 381 -6.47 -49.19 12.94
C LYS A 381 -5.30 -48.35 12.50
N ALA A 382 -4.42 -48.04 13.45
CA ALA A 382 -3.15 -47.35 13.23
C ALA A 382 -3.30 -46.10 12.34
N THR A 383 -2.66 -46.11 11.16
CA THR A 383 -2.63 -44.97 10.23
C THR A 383 -3.91 -44.79 9.41
N GLN A 384 -4.88 -45.69 9.54
CA GLN A 384 -6.23 -45.46 8.99
C GLN A 384 -6.97 -44.35 9.75
N ILE A 385 -6.55 -44.07 11.00
CA ILE A 385 -7.07 -42.95 11.77
C ILE A 385 -6.37 -41.67 11.30
N PRO A 386 -7.12 -40.64 10.85
CA PRO A 386 -6.54 -39.36 10.47
C PRO A 386 -5.61 -38.80 11.54
N LEU A 387 -4.47 -38.22 11.15
CA LEU A 387 -3.47 -37.72 12.12
C LEU A 387 -4.08 -36.72 13.10
N VAL A 388 -4.90 -35.80 12.59
CA VAL A 388 -5.60 -34.81 13.39
C VAL A 388 -6.57 -35.42 14.41
N ALA A 389 -7.24 -36.53 14.07
CA ALA A 389 -8.09 -37.27 15.01
C ALA A 389 -7.25 -37.97 16.09
N ARG A 390 -6.11 -38.58 15.71
CA ARG A 390 -5.17 -39.19 16.69
C ARG A 390 -4.62 -38.18 17.68
N ILE A 391 -4.25 -36.99 17.20
CA ILE A 391 -3.80 -35.88 18.06
C ILE A 391 -4.88 -35.54 19.07
N LEU A 392 -6.12 -35.35 18.60
CA LEU A 392 -7.22 -35.01 19.49
C LEU A 392 -7.51 -36.13 20.50
N SER A 393 -7.52 -37.40 20.09
CA SER A 393 -7.72 -38.54 20.99
C SER A 393 -6.74 -38.56 22.17
N VAL A 394 -5.46 -38.27 21.89
CA VAL A 394 -4.42 -38.23 22.93
C VAL A 394 -4.64 -37.05 23.87
N VAL A 395 -4.95 -35.88 23.31
CA VAL A 395 -5.15 -34.65 24.06
C VAL A 395 -6.39 -34.70 24.94
N ASP A 396 -7.51 -35.18 24.41
CA ASP A 396 -8.77 -35.36 25.12
C ASP A 396 -8.60 -36.34 26.29
N PHE A 397 -7.99 -37.50 26.03
CA PHE A 397 -7.67 -38.46 27.09
C PHE A 397 -6.78 -37.84 28.18
N TYR A 398 -5.75 -37.11 27.78
CA TYR A 398 -4.85 -36.44 28.72
C TYR A 398 -5.58 -35.41 29.60
N ASP A 399 -6.40 -34.53 29.02
CA ASP A 399 -7.16 -33.55 29.81
C ASP A 399 -8.15 -34.24 30.76
N ALA A 400 -8.84 -35.26 30.26
CA ALA A 400 -9.85 -35.98 31.01
C ALA A 400 -9.29 -36.83 32.18
N THR A 401 -7.99 -37.13 32.18
CA THR A 401 -7.30 -37.80 33.31
C THR A 401 -6.76 -36.84 34.37
N ARG A 402 -6.74 -35.53 34.08
CA ARG A 402 -6.26 -34.49 35.00
C ARG A 402 -7.35 -33.75 35.75
N CYS A 403 -8.61 -34.05 35.46
CA CYS A 403 -9.74 -33.37 36.08
C CYS A 403 -10.51 -34.31 36.99
N ASP A 404 -11.07 -33.77 38.07
CA ASP A 404 -11.94 -34.53 38.97
C ASP A 404 -13.17 -35.04 38.19
N ARG A 405 -13.46 -36.33 38.37
CA ARG A 405 -14.68 -36.98 37.86
C ARG A 405 -15.59 -37.28 39.07
N PRO A 406 -16.89 -36.94 39.00
CA PRO A 406 -17.87 -37.29 40.04
C PRO A 406 -17.94 -38.78 40.37
#